data_AF-A0A4R5JXI8-F1
#
_entry.id   AF-A0A4R5JXI8-F1
#
_cell.length_a   1.000
_cell.length_b   1.000
_cell.length_c   1.000
_cell.angle_alpha   90.00
_cell.angle_beta   90.00
_cell.angle_gamma   90.00
#
_symmetry.space_group_name_H-M   'P 1'
#
loop_
_entity.id
_entity.type
_entity.pdbx_description
1 polymer ?
#
loop_
_entity_poly.entity_id
_entity_poly.type
_entity_poly.pdbx_seq_one_letter_code
_entity_poly.pdbx_strand_id
1 'polypeptide(L)'
;MEIQNTAASKSFDSERAANDEARTEKVLALHLKGMSRRKISAATGETEHFIRKVVEGVPVTDKLPTTAFDKSVKRAYELSTREQGVKDYELRGVLHSEYGCTWNSSEGRYESRFDKDNIKRVKGKVRDQAVTNGQNAKFIPDWIDYSAPTASRVALEQAANVLSSRLDELMNEFMFEFSDNDSSEAVSKQRFAARRHVLKLMSGLGQEPIPALLERTKNVTDTLDSSFDSPALQQAVRRKSVDKFIPEPNTRDYFLDFVQEQGWLRVAA
;
A
#
# COMPACT_ATOMS: atom_id res chain seq x y z
N MET A 1 16.37 -77.58 32.21
CA MET A 1 15.60 -77.11 31.05
C MET A 1 15.27 -75.65 31.30
N GLU A 2 16.11 -74.71 30.87
CA GLU A 2 15.87 -73.30 31.22
C GLU A 2 16.58 -72.33 30.27
N ILE A 3 16.42 -72.47 28.95
CA ILE A 3 16.93 -71.47 27.99
C ILE A 3 16.02 -71.42 26.75
N GLN A 4 14.80 -70.89 26.86
CA GLN A 4 14.01 -70.48 25.67
C GLN A 4 13.19 -69.18 25.82
N ASN A 5 13.23 -68.48 26.97
CA ASN A 5 12.36 -67.31 27.20
C ASN A 5 12.98 -65.94 26.90
N THR A 6 14.26 -65.85 26.49
CA THR A 6 14.98 -64.56 26.39
C THR A 6 15.00 -63.94 24.98
N ALA A 7 14.63 -64.70 23.95
CA ALA A 7 14.63 -64.21 22.56
C ALA A 7 13.30 -63.55 22.15
N ALA A 8 12.17 -64.02 22.69
CA ALA A 8 10.84 -63.48 22.39
C ALA A 8 10.56 -62.12 23.08
N SER A 9 11.19 -61.84 24.22
CA SER A 9 11.07 -60.53 24.88
C SER A 9 11.81 -59.43 24.12
N LYS A 10 12.97 -59.75 23.51
CA LYS A 10 13.76 -58.77 22.73
C LYS A 10 13.08 -58.33 21.44
N SER A 11 12.25 -59.17 20.80
CA SER A 11 11.54 -58.79 19.57
C SER A 11 10.31 -57.91 19.86
N PHE A 12 9.63 -58.14 20.98
CA PHE A 12 8.49 -57.33 21.41
C PHE A 12 8.91 -55.91 21.83
N ASP A 13 10.05 -55.79 22.52
CA ASP A 13 10.57 -54.49 22.95
C ASP A 13 11.08 -53.65 21.76
N SER A 14 11.63 -54.28 20.71
CA SER A 14 12.08 -53.55 19.51
C SER A 14 10.92 -53.10 18.61
N GLU A 15 9.88 -53.91 18.46
CA GLU A 15 8.66 -53.53 17.73
C GLU A 15 7.90 -52.40 18.44
N ARG A 16 7.89 -52.40 19.78
CA ARG A 16 7.23 -51.35 20.57
C ARG A 16 7.98 -50.01 20.49
N ALA A 17 9.31 -50.05 20.51
CA ALA A 17 10.14 -48.87 20.31
C ALA A 17 9.97 -48.26 18.92
N ALA A 18 9.94 -49.08 17.86
CA ALA A 18 9.73 -48.62 16.49
C ALA A 18 8.34 -47.95 16.29
N ASN A 19 7.31 -48.45 16.97
CA ASN A 19 5.97 -47.89 16.90
C ASN A 19 5.87 -46.55 17.66
N ASP A 20 6.60 -46.41 18.77
CA ASP A 20 6.69 -45.14 19.50
C ASP A 20 7.49 -44.08 18.72
N GLU A 21 8.57 -44.47 18.04
CA GLU A 21 9.30 -43.56 17.12
C GLU A 21 8.39 -43.05 15.99
N ALA A 22 7.65 -43.93 15.32
CA ALA A 22 6.72 -43.54 14.27
C ALA A 22 5.59 -42.60 14.75
N ARG A 23 5.14 -42.76 16.01
CA ARG A 23 4.17 -41.86 16.65
C ARG A 23 4.78 -40.49 16.93
N THR A 24 6.00 -40.45 17.45
CA THR A 24 6.72 -39.18 17.69
C THR A 24 7.00 -38.42 16.39
N GLU A 25 7.43 -39.10 15.33
CA GLU A 25 7.68 -38.49 14.02
C GLU A 25 6.41 -37.87 13.42
N LYS A 26 5.27 -38.56 13.51
CA LYS A 26 3.99 -38.00 13.04
C LYS A 26 3.58 -36.74 13.80
N VAL A 27 3.72 -36.74 15.13
CA VAL A 27 3.42 -35.56 15.96
C VAL A 27 4.36 -34.40 15.63
N LEU A 28 5.66 -34.67 15.48
CA LEU A 28 6.66 -33.67 15.10
C LEU A 28 6.38 -33.11 13.71
N ALA A 29 6.09 -33.95 12.72
CA ALA A 29 5.77 -33.51 11.36
C ALA A 29 4.53 -32.59 11.32
N LEU A 30 3.51 -32.85 12.14
CA LEU A 30 2.31 -32.01 12.23
C LEU A 30 2.55 -30.71 13.02
N HIS A 31 3.41 -30.75 14.03
CA HIS A 31 3.81 -29.57 14.78
C HIS A 31 4.71 -28.64 13.97
N LEU A 32 5.65 -29.19 13.19
CA LEU A 32 6.49 -28.44 12.25
C LEU A 32 5.65 -27.73 11.19
N LYS A 33 4.56 -28.37 10.73
CA LYS A 33 3.53 -27.78 9.86
C LYS A 33 2.64 -26.70 10.53
N GLY A 34 2.91 -26.36 11.79
CA GLY A 34 2.25 -25.28 12.52
C GLY A 34 0.81 -25.52 12.94
N MET A 35 0.38 -26.79 13.04
CA MET A 35 -0.92 -27.11 13.61
C MET A 35 -0.93 -26.89 15.13
N SER A 36 -2.02 -26.35 15.66
CA SER A 36 -2.23 -26.23 17.11
C SER A 36 -2.30 -27.61 17.77
N ARG A 37 -1.84 -27.73 19.02
CA ARG A 37 -1.86 -29.00 19.80
C ARG A 37 -3.23 -29.70 19.81
N ARG A 38 -4.33 -28.95 19.90
CA ARG A 38 -5.70 -29.49 19.78
C ARG A 38 -5.98 -30.15 18.43
N LYS A 39 -5.55 -29.53 17.34
CA LYS A 39 -5.67 -30.09 15.98
C LYS A 39 -4.78 -31.31 15.78
N ILE A 40 -3.59 -31.32 16.39
CA ILE A 40 -2.70 -32.49 16.37
C ILE A 40 -3.38 -33.65 17.11
N SER A 41 -3.91 -33.42 18.33
CA SER A 41 -4.64 -34.44 19.10
C SER A 41 -5.84 -35.00 18.33
N ALA A 42 -6.62 -34.15 17.66
CA ALA A 42 -7.72 -34.59 16.81
C ALA A 42 -7.27 -35.40 15.59
N ALA A 43 -6.08 -35.12 15.03
CA ALA A 43 -5.56 -35.79 13.84
C ALA A 43 -4.80 -37.09 14.14
N THR A 44 -4.12 -37.17 15.28
CA THR A 44 -3.30 -38.34 15.67
C THR A 44 -3.99 -39.25 16.68
N GLY A 45 -5.06 -38.79 17.34
CA GLY A 45 -5.71 -39.50 18.44
C GLY A 45 -4.88 -39.53 19.74
N GLU A 46 -3.76 -38.80 19.77
CA GLU A 46 -2.84 -38.79 20.90
C GLU A 46 -3.28 -37.83 22.00
N THR A 47 -2.89 -38.14 23.24
CA THR A 47 -3.18 -37.29 24.40
C THR A 47 -2.39 -35.98 24.35
N GLU A 48 -3.00 -34.89 24.84
CA GLU A 48 -2.33 -33.58 24.90
C GLU A 48 -1.03 -33.63 25.72
N HIS A 49 -0.95 -34.51 26.74
CA HIS A 49 0.26 -34.71 27.53
C HIS A 49 1.42 -35.26 26.70
N PHE A 50 1.17 -36.29 25.88
CA PHE A 50 2.17 -36.87 24.98
C PHE A 50 2.63 -35.84 23.94
N ILE A 51 1.70 -35.14 23.30
CA ILE A 51 2.00 -34.09 22.32
C ILE A 51 2.85 -32.99 22.96
N ARG A 52 2.50 -32.53 24.17
CA ARG A 52 3.27 -31.49 24.89
C ARG A 52 4.73 -31.92 25.12
N LYS A 53 4.95 -33.18 25.52
CA LYS A 53 6.29 -33.74 25.78
C LYS A 53 7.12 -33.85 24.50
N VAL A 54 6.51 -34.29 23.40
CA VAL A 54 7.20 -34.47 22.10
C VAL A 54 7.53 -33.12 21.43
N VAL A 55 6.67 -32.14 21.63
CA VAL A 55 6.77 -30.80 21.00
C VAL A 55 7.62 -29.82 21.82
N GLU A 56 7.99 -30.18 23.04
CA GLU A 56 8.76 -29.33 23.94
C GLU A 56 10.11 -28.94 23.32
N GLY A 57 10.37 -27.62 23.20
CA GLY A 57 11.60 -27.09 22.61
C GLY A 57 11.67 -27.09 21.08
N VAL A 58 10.68 -27.63 20.36
CA VAL A 58 10.69 -27.68 18.89
C VAL A 58 10.03 -26.43 18.29
N PRO A 59 10.76 -25.57 17.57
CA PRO A 59 10.19 -24.40 16.91
C PRO A 59 9.30 -24.82 15.72
N VAL A 60 8.18 -24.12 15.53
CA VAL A 60 7.32 -24.32 14.36
C VAL A 60 7.99 -23.68 13.13
N THR A 61 8.25 -24.46 12.09
CA THR A 61 8.88 -23.99 10.85
C THR A 61 7.87 -23.38 9.88
N ASP A 62 6.70 -24.00 9.72
CA ASP A 62 5.72 -23.64 8.68
C ASP A 62 4.38 -23.17 9.27
N LYS A 63 4.36 -22.11 10.07
CA LYS A 63 3.08 -21.49 10.45
C LYS A 63 2.38 -20.97 9.20
N LEU A 64 1.23 -21.56 8.86
CA LEU A 64 0.34 -21.01 7.85
C LEU A 64 -0.04 -19.57 8.24
N PRO A 65 0.04 -18.60 7.32
CA PRO A 65 -0.31 -17.21 7.60
C PRO A 65 -1.80 -17.14 7.96
N THR A 66 -2.08 -16.79 9.22
CA THR A 66 -3.43 -16.78 9.78
C THR A 66 -4.03 -15.38 9.78
N THR A 67 -3.20 -14.35 9.92
CA THR A 67 -3.64 -12.96 9.91
C THR A 67 -3.59 -12.36 8.50
N ALA A 68 -4.41 -11.33 8.23
CA ALA A 68 -4.35 -10.55 6.99
C ALA A 68 -2.95 -9.99 6.74
N PHE A 69 -2.25 -9.61 7.82
CA PHE A 69 -0.86 -9.17 7.78
C PHE A 69 0.07 -10.26 7.27
N ASP A 70 0.05 -11.46 7.86
CA ASP A 70 0.94 -12.54 7.47
C ASP A 70 0.67 -13.01 6.03
N LYS A 71 -0.60 -13.05 5.63
CA LYS A 71 -0.99 -13.39 4.25
C LYS A 71 -0.50 -12.35 3.25
N SER A 72 -0.63 -11.07 3.59
CA SER A 72 -0.13 -9.96 2.79
C SER A 72 1.38 -10.01 2.66
N VAL A 73 2.11 -10.25 3.76
CA VAL A 73 3.58 -10.39 3.74
C VAL A 73 4.00 -11.54 2.83
N LYS A 74 3.36 -12.71 2.94
CA LYS A 74 3.67 -13.86 2.08
C LYS A 74 3.48 -13.53 0.59
N ARG A 75 2.30 -13.02 0.22
CA ARG A 75 1.99 -12.67 -1.18
C ARG A 75 2.87 -11.54 -1.71
N ALA A 76 3.09 -10.50 -0.91
CA ALA A 76 3.96 -9.38 -1.27
C ALA A 76 5.42 -9.82 -1.41
N TYR A 77 5.89 -10.76 -0.58
CA TYR A 77 7.22 -11.34 -0.70
C TYR A 77 7.39 -12.05 -2.04
N GLU A 78 6.48 -12.95 -2.41
CA GLU A 78 6.47 -13.67 -3.69
C GLU A 78 6.44 -12.74 -4.92
N LEU A 79 5.86 -11.55 -4.80
CA LEU A 79 5.85 -10.53 -5.85
C LEU A 79 7.16 -9.73 -5.87
N SER A 80 7.62 -9.28 -4.71
CA SER A 80 8.75 -8.37 -4.57
C SER A 80 10.10 -8.99 -4.93
N THR A 81 10.23 -10.32 -4.88
CA THR A 81 11.48 -11.05 -5.19
C THR A 81 11.61 -11.41 -6.66
N ARG A 82 10.59 -11.14 -7.47
CA ARG A 82 10.63 -11.32 -8.94
C ARG A 82 11.63 -10.36 -9.56
N GLU A 83 12.07 -10.66 -10.78
CA GLU A 83 12.99 -9.79 -11.51
C GLU A 83 12.45 -8.36 -11.65
N GLN A 84 11.16 -8.25 -11.97
CA GLN A 84 10.41 -7.00 -12.13
C GLN A 84 10.08 -6.30 -10.80
N GLY A 85 10.20 -6.98 -9.66
CA GLY A 85 9.71 -6.48 -8.38
C GLY A 85 8.19 -6.39 -8.28
N VAL A 86 7.71 -5.60 -7.32
CA VAL A 86 6.28 -5.33 -7.11
C VAL A 86 5.98 -3.84 -7.25
N LYS A 87 4.97 -3.52 -8.07
CA LYS A 87 4.44 -2.16 -8.23
C LYS A 87 3.49 -1.78 -7.07
N ASP A 88 3.27 -0.48 -6.85
CA ASP A 88 2.43 -0.02 -5.72
C ASP A 88 0.97 -0.42 -5.93
N TYR A 89 0.46 -0.40 -7.18
CA TYR A 89 -0.88 -0.93 -7.48
C TYR A 89 -1.02 -2.43 -7.18
N GLU A 90 0.00 -3.25 -7.47
CA GLU A 90 -0.03 -4.69 -7.21
C GLU A 90 -0.03 -4.96 -5.71
N LEU A 91 0.82 -4.24 -4.97
CA LEU A 91 0.86 -4.33 -3.52
C LEU A 91 -0.49 -3.91 -2.90
N ARG A 92 -1.09 -2.83 -3.39
CA ARG A 92 -2.42 -2.39 -2.95
C ARG A 92 -3.49 -3.42 -3.28
N GLY A 93 -3.43 -4.07 -4.44
CA GLY A 93 -4.33 -5.18 -4.79
C GLY A 93 -4.24 -6.35 -3.81
N VAL A 94 -3.01 -6.71 -3.39
CA VAL A 94 -2.82 -7.71 -2.33
C VAL A 94 -3.44 -7.25 -1.01
N LEU A 95 -3.16 -6.01 -0.58
CA LEU A 95 -3.69 -5.49 0.69
C LEU A 95 -5.22 -5.39 0.67
N HIS A 96 -5.83 -4.96 -0.43
CA HIS A 96 -7.28 -4.96 -0.60
C HIS A 96 -7.85 -6.37 -0.53
N SER A 97 -7.19 -7.36 -1.13
CA SER A 97 -7.64 -8.76 -1.09
C SER A 97 -7.60 -9.34 0.32
N GLU A 98 -6.59 -8.99 1.13
CA GLU A 98 -6.38 -9.58 2.46
C GLU A 98 -7.06 -8.81 3.61
N TYR A 99 -7.01 -7.46 3.57
CA TYR A 99 -7.62 -6.60 4.59
C TYR A 99 -9.07 -6.22 4.24
N GLY A 100 -9.42 -6.20 2.95
CA GLY A 100 -10.71 -5.74 2.45
C GLY A 100 -10.82 -4.22 2.33
N CYS A 101 -12.02 -3.79 1.97
CA CYS A 101 -12.46 -2.40 1.88
C CYS A 101 -13.86 -2.27 2.49
N THR A 102 -14.28 -1.04 2.73
CA THR A 102 -15.64 -0.69 3.18
C THR A 102 -16.19 0.45 2.35
N TRP A 103 -17.44 0.34 1.92
CA TRP A 103 -18.14 1.45 1.28
C TRP A 103 -18.38 2.59 2.28
N ASN A 104 -17.86 3.78 1.98
CA ASN A 104 -18.21 5.00 2.71
C ASN A 104 -19.36 5.71 1.98
N SER A 105 -20.57 5.57 2.53
CA SER A 105 -21.80 6.13 1.97
C SER A 105 -21.89 7.66 2.04
N SER A 106 -21.10 8.32 2.89
CA SER A 106 -21.07 9.78 3.02
C SER A 106 -20.20 10.44 1.95
N GLU A 107 -19.12 9.76 1.56
CA GLU A 107 -18.18 10.23 0.54
C GLU A 107 -18.45 9.59 -0.83
N GLY A 108 -19.28 8.54 -0.87
CA GLY A 108 -19.58 7.78 -2.07
C GLY A 108 -18.34 7.12 -2.67
N ARG A 109 -17.48 6.57 -1.80
CA ARG A 109 -16.25 5.89 -2.22
C ARG A 109 -15.90 4.71 -1.35
N TYR A 110 -15.13 3.77 -1.90
CA TYR A 110 -14.54 2.70 -1.10
C TYR A 110 -13.39 3.23 -0.23
N GLU A 111 -13.38 2.87 1.04
CA GLU A 111 -12.26 3.09 1.94
C GLU A 111 -11.50 1.78 2.17
N SER A 112 -10.18 1.85 1.98
CA SER A 112 -9.28 0.73 2.31
C SER A 112 -9.33 0.45 3.82
N ARG A 113 -9.44 -0.84 4.21
CA ARG A 113 -9.30 -1.25 5.63
C ARG A 113 -7.85 -1.30 6.11
N PHE A 114 -6.94 -0.70 5.36
CA PHE A 114 -5.53 -0.61 5.66
C PHE A 114 -5.07 0.84 5.45
N ASP A 115 -4.10 1.25 6.25
CA ASP A 115 -3.52 2.59 6.19
C ASP A 115 -2.06 2.58 5.70
N LYS A 116 -1.41 3.73 5.76
CA LYS A 116 0.01 3.88 5.40
C LYS A 116 0.93 3.07 6.33
N ASP A 117 0.54 2.86 7.58
CA ASP A 117 1.33 2.10 8.54
C ASP A 117 1.25 0.60 8.25
N ASN A 118 0.08 0.08 7.84
CA ASN A 118 -0.06 -1.28 7.33
C ASN A 118 0.88 -1.51 6.15
N ILE A 119 0.87 -0.62 5.15
CA ILE A 119 1.76 -0.71 3.97
C ILE A 119 3.22 -0.71 4.41
N LYS A 120 3.61 0.22 5.29
CA LYS A 120 4.99 0.34 5.80
C LYS A 120 5.43 -0.92 6.54
N ARG A 121 4.59 -1.46 7.42
CA ARG A 121 4.86 -2.68 8.18
C ARG A 121 5.02 -3.90 7.27
N VAL A 122 4.17 -4.04 6.26
CA VAL A 122 4.25 -5.13 5.28
C VAL A 122 5.55 -5.00 4.47
N LYS A 123 5.85 -3.83 3.90
CA LYS A 123 7.11 -3.59 3.17
C LYS A 123 8.34 -3.86 4.05
N GLY A 124 8.31 -3.46 5.32
CA GLY A 124 9.39 -3.73 6.28
C GLY A 124 9.60 -5.23 6.49
N LYS A 125 8.54 -5.96 6.84
CA LYS A 125 8.64 -7.40 7.13
C LYS A 125 9.07 -8.22 5.91
N VAL A 126 8.60 -7.85 4.72
CA VAL A 126 9.02 -8.47 3.45
C VAL A 126 10.50 -8.26 3.18
N ARG A 127 11.05 -7.06 3.45
CA ARG A 127 12.49 -6.80 3.32
C ARG A 127 13.30 -7.64 4.31
N ASP A 128 12.89 -7.70 5.58
CA ASP A 128 13.57 -8.51 6.59
C ASP A 128 13.61 -10.00 6.19
N GLN A 129 12.49 -10.50 5.65
CA GLN A 129 12.39 -11.87 5.17
C GLN A 129 13.27 -12.10 3.93
N ALA A 130 13.31 -11.16 2.99
CA ALA A 130 14.18 -11.27 1.82
C ALA A 130 15.67 -11.30 2.20
N VAL A 131 16.10 -10.41 3.10
CA VAL A 131 17.47 -10.39 3.61
C VAL A 131 17.83 -11.72 4.28
N THR A 132 16.94 -12.25 5.11
CA THR A 132 17.13 -13.56 5.78
C THR A 132 17.32 -14.69 4.76
N ASN A 133 16.63 -14.62 3.63
CA ASN A 133 16.68 -15.62 2.56
C ASN A 133 17.76 -15.33 1.49
N GLY A 134 18.63 -14.34 1.71
CA GLY A 134 19.68 -13.95 0.76
C GLY A 134 19.15 -13.34 -0.55
N GLN A 135 17.91 -12.85 -0.55
CA GLN A 135 17.24 -12.23 -1.68
C GLN A 135 17.06 -10.72 -1.45
N ASN A 136 16.71 -9.99 -2.51
CA ASN A 136 16.40 -8.57 -2.43
C ASN A 136 14.96 -8.31 -2.85
N ALA A 137 14.16 -7.72 -1.95
CA ALA A 137 12.79 -7.33 -2.22
C ALA A 137 12.74 -5.96 -2.92
N LYS A 138 12.25 -5.95 -4.16
CA LYS A 138 12.14 -4.74 -4.99
C LYS A 138 10.72 -4.19 -4.94
N PHE A 139 10.56 -2.99 -4.40
CA PHE A 139 9.30 -2.22 -4.42
C PHE A 139 9.48 -1.03 -5.35
N ILE A 140 8.74 -1.02 -6.46
CA ILE A 140 8.94 -0.08 -7.56
C ILE A 140 7.75 0.88 -7.66
N PRO A 141 7.95 2.20 -7.76
CA PRO A 141 6.89 3.14 -8.09
C PRO A 141 6.21 2.83 -9.42
N ASP A 142 4.91 3.07 -9.51
CA ASP A 142 4.10 2.68 -10.69
C ASP A 142 4.58 3.33 -11.99
N TRP A 143 5.14 4.55 -11.91
CA TRP A 143 5.62 5.33 -13.04
C TRP A 143 6.95 4.83 -13.63
N ILE A 144 7.71 3.98 -12.92
CA ILE A 144 8.96 3.43 -13.46
C ILE A 144 8.62 2.32 -14.46
N ASP A 145 9.27 2.37 -15.62
CA ASP A 145 9.26 1.26 -16.57
C ASP A 145 10.28 0.19 -16.14
N TYR A 146 9.81 -1.05 -15.99
CA TYR A 146 10.66 -2.17 -15.61
C TYR A 146 11.65 -2.55 -16.71
N SER A 147 11.30 -2.31 -17.98
CA SER A 147 12.15 -2.69 -19.13
C SER A 147 13.32 -1.72 -19.30
N ALA A 148 13.13 -0.45 -18.92
CA ALA A 148 14.15 0.58 -18.94
C ALA A 148 14.07 1.52 -17.72
N PRO A 149 14.44 1.06 -16.50
CA PRO A 149 14.26 1.84 -15.27
C PRO A 149 15.05 3.16 -15.25
N THR A 150 16.31 3.10 -15.68
CA THR A 150 17.17 4.29 -15.73
C THR A 150 16.70 5.27 -16.80
N ALA A 151 16.34 4.76 -17.98
CA ALA A 151 15.91 5.60 -19.09
C ALA A 151 14.57 6.30 -18.78
N SER A 152 13.61 5.59 -18.20
CA SER A 152 12.31 6.18 -17.79
C SER A 152 12.49 7.26 -16.71
N ARG A 153 13.34 7.03 -15.70
CA ARG A 153 13.71 8.06 -14.71
C ARG A 153 14.34 9.28 -15.37
N VAL A 154 15.36 9.08 -16.22
CA VAL A 154 16.09 10.18 -16.88
C VAL A 154 15.15 10.98 -17.79
N ALA A 155 14.27 10.31 -18.53
CA ALA A 155 13.29 10.98 -19.39
C ALA A 155 12.35 11.88 -18.58
N LEU A 156 11.85 11.41 -17.42
CA LEU A 156 11.02 12.23 -16.53
C LEU A 156 11.79 13.40 -15.91
N GLU A 157 13.05 13.20 -15.51
CA GLU A 157 13.91 14.28 -15.00
C GLU A 157 14.16 15.35 -16.06
N GLN A 158 14.42 14.95 -17.30
CA GLN A 158 14.58 15.88 -18.43
C GLN A 158 13.29 16.65 -18.71
N ALA A 159 12.14 15.96 -18.73
CA ALA A 159 10.85 16.61 -18.89
C ALA A 159 10.56 17.62 -17.76
N ALA A 160 10.87 17.26 -16.51
CA ALA A 160 10.72 18.16 -15.36
C ALA A 160 11.62 19.40 -15.47
N ASN A 161 12.85 19.24 -15.94
CA ASN A 161 13.76 20.36 -16.17
C ASN A 161 13.24 21.30 -17.26
N VAL A 162 12.79 20.75 -18.39
CA VAL A 162 12.21 21.55 -19.50
C VAL A 162 10.99 22.34 -19.01
N LEU A 163 10.09 21.69 -18.26
CA LEU A 163 8.91 22.35 -17.69
C LEU A 163 9.29 23.44 -16.68
N SER A 164 10.31 23.20 -15.86
CA SER A 164 10.80 24.21 -14.91
C SER A 164 11.39 25.42 -15.63
N SER A 165 12.24 25.20 -16.64
CA SER A 165 12.82 26.27 -17.45
C SER A 165 11.73 27.08 -18.15
N ARG A 166 10.74 26.41 -18.77
CA ARG A 166 9.64 27.09 -19.44
C ARG A 166 8.77 27.90 -18.47
N LEU A 167 8.53 27.37 -17.27
CA LEU A 167 7.81 28.10 -16.23
C LEU A 167 8.60 29.34 -15.80
N ASP A 168 9.92 29.24 -15.65
CA ASP A 168 10.75 30.39 -15.28
C ASP A 168 10.78 31.48 -16.37
N GLU A 169 10.80 31.10 -17.64
CA GLU A 169 10.63 32.02 -18.78
C GLU A 169 9.28 32.75 -18.72
N LEU A 170 8.17 32.01 -18.57
CA LEU A 170 6.83 32.60 -18.47
C LEU A 170 6.71 33.53 -17.25
N MET A 171 7.36 33.20 -16.13
CA MET A 171 7.39 34.08 -14.97
C MET A 171 8.23 35.33 -15.21
N ASN A 172 9.32 35.25 -15.97
CA ASN A 172 10.08 36.44 -16.37
C ASN A 172 9.25 37.35 -17.29
N GLU A 173 8.58 36.79 -18.29
CA GLU A 173 7.69 37.52 -19.20
C GLU A 173 6.56 38.22 -18.43
N PHE A 174 5.88 37.49 -17.54
CA PHE A 174 4.83 38.05 -16.69
C PHE A 174 5.34 39.19 -15.80
N MET A 175 6.49 39.01 -15.14
CA MET A 175 7.07 40.05 -14.29
C MET A 175 7.60 41.23 -15.08
N PHE A 176 7.98 41.05 -16.35
CA PHE A 176 8.36 42.17 -17.22
C PHE A 176 7.15 43.03 -17.59
N GLU A 177 5.99 42.41 -17.82
CA GLU A 177 4.78 43.11 -18.26
C GLU A 177 3.94 43.69 -17.11
N PHE A 178 3.86 43.01 -15.97
CA PHE A 178 2.89 43.32 -14.89
C PHE A 178 3.53 43.65 -13.53
N SER A 179 4.82 43.95 -13.48
CA SER A 179 5.49 44.37 -12.24
C SER A 179 5.42 45.88 -12.05
N ASP A 180 4.59 46.33 -11.10
CA ASP A 180 4.39 47.75 -10.81
C ASP A 180 5.26 48.28 -9.64
N ASN A 181 6.17 47.47 -9.08
CA ASN A 181 6.92 47.83 -7.88
C ASN A 181 8.43 47.96 -8.11
N ASP A 182 9.03 49.06 -7.66
CA ASP A 182 10.48 49.27 -7.64
C ASP A 182 11.19 48.48 -6.52
N SER A 183 10.44 47.97 -5.53
CA SER A 183 10.99 47.19 -4.43
C SER A 183 11.27 45.75 -4.84
N SER A 184 12.54 45.36 -4.82
CA SER A 184 13.02 43.99 -5.09
C SER A 184 12.29 42.91 -4.26
N GLU A 185 11.89 43.23 -3.01
CA GLU A 185 11.15 42.30 -2.16
C GLU A 185 9.70 42.09 -2.64
N ALA A 186 9.03 43.16 -3.07
CA ALA A 186 7.66 43.10 -3.58
C ALA A 186 7.59 42.31 -4.90
N VAL A 187 8.54 42.56 -5.81
CA VAL A 187 8.70 41.83 -7.07
C VAL A 187 8.93 40.34 -6.80
N SER A 188 9.78 39.99 -5.85
CA SER A 188 10.06 38.59 -5.49
C SER A 188 8.82 37.88 -4.95
N LYS A 189 8.03 38.55 -4.10
CA LYS A 189 6.77 38.01 -3.56
C LYS A 189 5.72 37.82 -4.65
N GLN A 190 5.56 38.78 -5.56
CA GLN A 190 4.65 38.70 -6.69
C GLN A 190 5.02 37.54 -7.61
N ARG A 191 6.31 37.41 -7.97
CA ARG A 191 6.82 36.29 -8.79
C ARG A 191 6.54 34.93 -8.14
N PHE A 192 6.80 34.81 -6.84
CA PHE A 192 6.51 33.57 -6.10
C PHE A 192 5.02 33.23 -6.10
N ALA A 193 4.16 34.23 -5.86
CA ALA A 193 2.71 34.06 -5.86
C ALA A 193 2.18 33.67 -7.24
N ALA A 194 2.64 34.33 -8.31
CA ALA A 194 2.30 34.02 -9.69
C ALA A 194 2.72 32.59 -10.06
N ARG A 195 3.98 32.21 -9.77
CA ARG A 195 4.49 30.85 -10.01
C ARG A 195 3.61 29.80 -9.32
N ARG A 196 3.27 30.04 -8.05
CA ARG A 196 2.41 29.14 -7.28
C ARG A 196 0.99 29.06 -7.87
N HIS A 197 0.45 30.16 -8.38
CA HIS A 197 -0.86 30.18 -9.02
C HIS A 197 -0.87 29.32 -10.29
N VAL A 198 0.11 29.50 -11.17
CA VAL A 198 0.26 28.69 -12.40
C VAL A 198 0.43 27.21 -12.07
N LEU A 199 1.27 26.86 -11.08
CA LEU A 199 1.45 25.47 -10.67
C LEU A 199 0.16 24.82 -10.14
N LYS A 200 -0.71 25.57 -9.45
CA LYS A 200 -2.03 25.06 -9.03
C LYS A 200 -2.93 24.75 -10.22
N LEU A 201 -2.94 25.63 -11.23
CA LEU A 201 -3.73 25.45 -12.45
C LEU A 201 -3.24 24.25 -13.26
N MET A 202 -1.91 24.08 -13.40
CA MET A 202 -1.33 23.00 -14.20
C MET A 202 -1.42 21.63 -13.51
N SER A 203 -1.16 21.58 -12.20
CA SER A 203 -1.08 20.29 -11.51
C SER A 203 -2.45 19.65 -11.30
N GLY A 204 -3.51 20.44 -11.09
CA GLY A 204 -4.83 19.92 -10.68
C GLY A 204 -4.81 19.15 -9.35
N LEU A 205 -3.66 19.08 -8.67
CA LEU A 205 -3.44 18.38 -7.39
C LEU A 205 -3.68 19.30 -6.17
N GLY A 206 -4.26 20.49 -6.40
CA GLY A 206 -4.63 21.42 -5.35
C GLY A 206 -5.82 20.91 -4.50
N GLN A 207 -5.94 21.41 -3.28
CA GLN A 207 -7.09 21.15 -2.39
C GLN A 207 -8.41 21.78 -2.90
N GLU A 208 -8.29 22.78 -3.79
CA GLU A 208 -9.37 23.54 -4.41
C GLU A 208 -9.51 23.07 -5.88
N PRO A 209 -10.72 22.71 -6.35
CA PRO A 209 -10.96 22.38 -7.75
C PRO A 209 -10.61 23.54 -8.69
N ILE A 210 -10.04 23.23 -9.87
CA ILE A 210 -9.62 24.25 -10.85
C ILE A 210 -10.76 25.22 -11.22
N PRO A 211 -12.01 24.79 -11.47
CA PRO A 211 -13.10 25.72 -11.81
C PRO A 211 -13.38 26.74 -10.70
N ALA A 212 -13.38 26.29 -9.44
CA ALA A 212 -13.59 27.16 -8.28
C ALA A 212 -12.43 28.14 -8.10
N LEU A 213 -11.20 27.69 -8.33
CA LEU A 213 -10.00 28.55 -8.31
C LEU A 213 -10.09 29.63 -9.38
N LEU A 214 -10.49 29.28 -10.61
CA LEU A 214 -10.64 30.23 -11.73
C LEU A 214 -11.76 31.24 -11.46
N GLU A 215 -12.92 30.78 -10.97
CA GLU A 215 -14.05 31.65 -10.61
C GLU A 215 -13.64 32.63 -9.50
N ARG A 216 -12.95 32.15 -8.47
CA ARG A 216 -12.46 33.02 -7.38
C ARG A 216 -11.46 34.06 -7.89
N THR A 217 -10.50 33.65 -8.73
CA THR A 217 -9.55 34.60 -9.33
C THR A 217 -10.28 35.64 -10.18
N LYS A 218 -11.21 35.20 -11.04
CA LYS A 218 -12.02 36.08 -11.87
C LYS A 218 -12.81 37.08 -11.04
N ASN A 219 -13.50 36.64 -9.99
CA ASN A 219 -14.26 37.55 -9.13
C ASN A 219 -13.36 38.62 -8.49
N VAL A 220 -12.14 38.25 -8.08
CA VAL A 220 -11.18 39.21 -7.53
C VAL A 220 -10.73 40.20 -8.59
N THR A 221 -10.37 39.75 -9.79
CA THR A 221 -9.93 40.66 -10.87
C THR A 221 -11.07 41.54 -11.35
N ASP A 222 -12.27 40.98 -11.56
CA ASP A 222 -13.46 41.72 -11.95
C ASP A 222 -13.76 42.82 -10.93
N THR A 223 -13.64 42.56 -9.62
CA THR A 223 -13.82 43.61 -8.58
C THR A 223 -12.74 44.69 -8.59
N LEU A 224 -11.51 44.37 -9.01
CA LEU A 224 -10.43 45.35 -9.12
C LEU A 224 -10.60 46.22 -10.38
N ASP A 225 -11.07 45.62 -11.48
CA ASP A 225 -11.35 46.29 -12.74
C ASP A 225 -12.63 47.14 -12.65
N SER A 226 -13.65 46.66 -11.93
CA SER A 226 -14.90 47.36 -11.65
C SER A 226 -14.75 48.21 -10.38
N SER A 227 -14.09 49.35 -10.47
CA SER A 227 -13.96 50.31 -9.38
C SER A 227 -15.30 50.99 -9.02
N PHE A 228 -16.24 50.25 -8.42
CA PHE A 228 -17.36 50.77 -7.64
C PHE A 228 -17.70 49.77 -6.52
N ASP A 229 -17.69 50.27 -5.27
CA ASP A 229 -17.93 49.58 -3.99
C ASP A 229 -18.65 48.22 -4.12
N SER A 230 -17.87 47.14 -4.16
CA SER A 230 -18.39 45.78 -4.03
C SER A 230 -17.97 45.21 -2.67
N PRO A 231 -18.90 44.60 -1.92
CA PRO A 231 -18.63 44.12 -0.57
C PRO A 231 -17.53 43.05 -0.60
N ALA A 232 -16.59 43.17 0.34
CA ALA A 232 -15.42 42.28 0.47
C ALA A 232 -15.80 40.80 0.26
N LEU A 233 -15.17 40.17 -0.73
CA LEU A 233 -15.33 38.75 -1.04
C LEU A 233 -15.03 37.92 0.23
N GLN A 234 -16.09 37.38 0.84
CA GLN A 234 -15.95 36.41 1.91
C GLN A 234 -15.23 35.18 1.34
N GLN A 235 -14.05 34.86 1.90
CA GLN A 235 -13.39 33.58 1.65
C GLN A 235 -14.45 32.49 1.84
N ALA A 236 -14.72 31.74 0.77
CA ALA A 236 -15.66 30.63 0.82
C ALA A 236 -15.16 29.64 1.87
N VAL A 237 -15.74 29.72 3.08
CA VAL A 237 -15.59 28.69 4.11
C VAL A 237 -16.10 27.42 3.47
N ARG A 238 -15.23 26.42 3.40
CA ARG A 238 -15.48 25.07 2.88
C ARG A 238 -16.73 24.53 3.57
N ARG A 239 -17.91 24.73 2.99
CA ARG A 239 -19.15 24.11 3.46
C ARG A 239 -18.96 22.62 3.20
N LYS A 240 -18.79 21.84 4.27
CA LYS A 240 -18.95 20.39 4.20
C LYS A 240 -20.31 20.14 3.55
N SER A 241 -20.29 19.53 2.38
CA SER A 241 -21.50 19.16 1.67
C SER A 241 -22.39 18.34 2.60
N VAL A 242 -23.67 18.66 2.60
CA VAL A 242 -24.75 17.90 3.24
C VAL A 242 -24.56 16.41 2.94
N ASP A 243 -24.66 15.56 3.96
CA ASP A 243 -24.58 14.09 3.88
C ASP A 243 -25.52 13.56 2.79
N LYS A 244 -25.00 13.40 1.57
CA LYS A 244 -25.69 12.71 0.49
C LYS A 244 -25.35 11.25 0.68
N PHE A 245 -26.35 10.44 1.04
CA PHE A 245 -26.22 8.99 1.03
C PHE A 245 -26.04 8.52 -0.42
N ILE A 246 -24.84 8.02 -0.73
CA ILE A 246 -24.52 7.46 -2.04
C ILE A 246 -24.52 5.94 -1.91
N PRO A 247 -25.36 5.20 -2.66
CA PRO A 247 -25.41 3.74 -2.61
C PRO A 247 -24.18 3.11 -3.26
N GLU A 248 -23.80 1.93 -2.76
CA GLU A 248 -22.64 1.16 -3.24
C GLU A 248 -22.85 0.68 -4.70
N PRO A 249 -21.88 0.93 -5.61
CA PRO A 249 -21.89 0.38 -6.96
C PRO A 249 -21.80 -1.15 -6.95
N ASN A 250 -22.51 -1.81 -7.86
CA ASN A 250 -22.70 -3.26 -7.90
C ASN A 250 -21.50 -4.04 -8.51
N THR A 251 -20.33 -3.42 -8.60
CA THR A 251 -19.13 -3.95 -9.27
C THR A 251 -18.28 -4.81 -8.32
N ARG A 252 -17.65 -5.85 -8.87
CA ARG A 252 -16.92 -6.88 -8.10
C ARG A 252 -15.45 -6.55 -7.82
N ASP A 253 -14.90 -5.47 -8.38
CA ASP A 253 -13.48 -5.12 -8.24
C ASP A 253 -13.29 -3.81 -7.49
N TYR A 254 -13.23 -3.94 -6.17
CA TYR A 254 -13.15 -2.82 -5.24
C TYR A 254 -11.89 -1.95 -5.41
N PHE A 255 -10.79 -2.51 -5.93
CA PHE A 255 -9.58 -1.71 -6.17
C PHE A 255 -9.75 -0.85 -7.42
N LEU A 256 -10.27 -1.41 -8.52
CA LEU A 256 -10.51 -0.65 -9.74
C LEU A 256 -11.55 0.46 -9.52
N ASP A 257 -12.60 0.17 -8.75
CA ASP A 257 -13.61 1.16 -8.39
C ASP A 257 -12.99 2.31 -7.57
N PHE A 258 -12.20 1.97 -6.54
CA PHE A 258 -11.45 2.97 -5.76
C PHE A 258 -10.53 3.81 -6.65
N VAL A 259 -9.77 3.18 -7.54
CA VAL A 259 -8.84 3.85 -8.47
C VAL A 259 -9.59 4.79 -9.43
N GLN A 260 -10.76 4.37 -9.93
CA GLN A 260 -11.62 5.19 -10.78
C GLN A 260 -12.18 6.39 -10.01
N GLU A 261 -12.63 6.22 -8.77
CA GLU A 261 -13.12 7.30 -7.90
C GLU A 261 -12.03 8.30 -7.51
N GLN A 262 -10.78 7.84 -7.33
CA GLN A 262 -9.63 8.73 -7.14
C GLN A 262 -9.26 9.50 -8.42
N GLY A 263 -9.94 9.25 -9.55
CA GLY A 263 -9.68 9.89 -10.84
C GLY A 263 -8.36 9.46 -11.47
N TRP A 264 -7.79 8.32 -11.04
CA TRP A 264 -6.52 7.81 -11.57
C TRP A 264 -6.70 7.20 -12.96
N LEU A 265 -7.88 6.66 -13.24
CA LEU A 265 -8.28 6.21 -14.56
C LEU A 265 -9.12 7.30 -15.21
N ARG A 266 -8.52 8.06 -16.14
CA ARG A 266 -9.32 8.81 -17.11
C ARG A 266 -9.75 7.83 -18.19
N VAL A 267 -11.06 7.63 -18.35
CA VAL A 267 -11.59 7.01 -19.57
C VAL A 267 -11.16 7.92 -20.71
N ALA A 268 -10.30 7.42 -21.59
CA ALA A 268 -10.02 8.10 -22.85
C ALA A 268 -11.36 8.17 -23.60
N ALA A 269 -11.90 9.38 -23.72
CA ALA A 269 -13.02 9.68 -24.59
C ALA A 269 -12.50 9.86 -26.02
#